data_AF-A0A453FGY1-F1
#
_entry.id   AF-A0A453FGY1-F1
#
_cell.length_a   1.000
_cell.length_b   1.000
_cell.length_c   1.000
_cell.angle_alpha   90.00
_cell.angle_beta   90.00
_cell.angle_gamma   90.00
#
_symmetry.space_group_name_H-M   'P 1'
#
loop_
_entity.id
_entity.type
_entity.pdbx_description
1 polymer ?
#
loop_
_entity_poly.entity_id
_entity_poly.type
_entity_poly.pdbx_seq_one_letter_code
_entity_poly.pdbx_strand_id
1 'polypeptide(L)'
;MRLYITAAAADDDATKPKAPQQLQAARRGYRSVVVTGLLAGVLLFRAALLAIETGASLCPSATGCSDWSAGLGRWLYGGGGDATEEFMKEWKRSHRVATLLDPVVVEAAPDSLDDLMVEMDTILASYDRLDMEAVVVKIMAMLLKMDRKLKSSRIRTLFNRHLASLGIPKSMHCLALRLAEEFAVNSAARSPVPLPQYAPRLTDASRIHVCLVTDNVLAAAVAVASAVRSSAGPSRLVFHVVTDKKSYVPMHSWFALHPVSPAVVEVKGLHQFDWRDGDAIASVMRTIDEVQKSSLDYHQLCDGSVEREYRRLEATKPSTFSILNYLKIHLPEFFPELPRVILLDDDVLVRKDLAGLWEQDLDGNIMGAVGAHRPGADGGICIERTLSEHLNFSDPAVSSLGLDGSNCTWSWGATIVDLDAWRGANVTETYQLWLQKASPPFPELSPFSYHDRAINSTDKTSEK
;
A
#
# COMPACT_ATOMS: atom_id res chain seq x y z
N MET A 1 -50.94 24.36 -26.25
CA MET A 1 -51.50 25.12 -27.40
C MET A 1 -50.33 25.43 -28.33
N ARG A 2 -50.17 24.65 -29.40
CA ARG A 2 -49.16 24.90 -30.45
C ARG A 2 -49.79 25.84 -31.47
N LEU A 3 -49.14 26.95 -31.78
CA LEU A 3 -49.44 27.77 -32.94
C LEU A 3 -48.10 28.17 -33.60
N TYR A 4 -47.88 27.65 -34.80
CA TYR A 4 -46.88 28.12 -35.75
C TYR A 4 -47.60 29.05 -36.73
N ILE A 5 -47.07 30.25 -36.99
CA ILE A 5 -47.42 31.02 -38.20
C ILE A 5 -46.15 31.69 -38.77
N THR A 6 -45.74 31.10 -39.89
CA THR A 6 -45.07 31.58 -41.12
C THR A 6 -44.41 32.95 -41.20
N ALA A 7 -43.22 32.92 -41.82
CA ALA A 7 -42.49 34.04 -42.42
C ALA A 7 -43.23 34.68 -43.60
N ALA A 8 -43.01 35.98 -43.78
CA ALA A 8 -43.19 36.68 -45.05
C ALA A 8 -41.92 37.50 -45.32
N ALA A 9 -41.28 37.21 -46.44
CA ALA A 9 -40.19 37.99 -47.01
C ALA A 9 -40.79 39.18 -47.78
N ALA A 10 -40.22 40.36 -47.60
CA ALA A 10 -40.35 41.48 -48.52
C ALA A 10 -38.95 42.09 -48.68
N ASP A 11 -38.48 42.01 -49.92
CA ASP A 11 -37.24 42.58 -50.45
C ASP A 11 -37.51 44.06 -50.75
N ASP A 12 -36.60 44.97 -50.36
CA ASP A 12 -36.48 46.24 -51.05
C ASP A 12 -35.07 46.83 -50.85
N ASP A 13 -34.44 47.08 -52.00
CA ASP A 13 -33.08 47.47 -52.26
C ASP A 13 -32.86 48.97 -51.98
N ALA A 14 -31.78 49.31 -51.26
CA ALA A 14 -31.27 50.68 -51.18
C ALA A 14 -29.76 50.72 -50.84
N THR A 15 -28.97 50.66 -51.91
CA THR A 15 -27.55 51.08 -52.04
C THR A 15 -27.07 52.21 -51.11
N LYS A 16 -25.93 52.00 -50.42
CA LYS A 16 -24.96 53.01 -49.92
C LYS A 16 -23.63 52.36 -49.43
N PRO A 17 -22.52 53.09 -49.25
CA PRO A 17 -21.24 52.86 -49.94
C PRO A 17 -20.25 51.90 -49.24
N LYS A 18 -19.33 51.33 -50.03
CA LYS A 18 -18.20 50.50 -49.58
C LYS A 18 -17.14 51.33 -48.84
N ALA A 19 -16.81 50.93 -47.61
CA ALA A 19 -15.60 51.27 -46.87
C ALA A 19 -14.76 49.98 -46.64
N PRO A 20 -13.44 50.05 -46.35
CA PRO A 20 -12.49 49.02 -46.78
C PRO A 20 -12.54 47.74 -45.92
N GLN A 21 -13.22 46.71 -46.43
CA GLN A 21 -13.33 45.37 -45.82
C GLN A 21 -12.01 44.57 -45.78
N GLN A 22 -10.94 45.01 -46.45
CA GLN A 22 -9.70 44.23 -46.57
C GLN A 22 -8.81 44.25 -45.30
N LEU A 23 -8.88 45.28 -44.44
CA LEU A 23 -8.05 45.33 -43.22
C LEU A 23 -8.64 44.57 -42.01
N GLN A 24 -9.97 44.39 -41.98
CA GLN A 24 -10.68 43.67 -40.89
C GLN A 24 -10.71 42.16 -41.10
N ALA A 25 -10.76 41.69 -42.36
CA ALA A 25 -10.68 40.26 -42.68
C ALA A 25 -9.31 39.66 -42.35
N ALA A 26 -8.23 40.40 -42.60
CA ALA A 26 -6.86 39.99 -42.26
C ALA A 26 -6.65 39.88 -40.73
N ARG A 27 -7.25 40.78 -39.93
CA ARG A 27 -7.16 40.73 -38.45
C ARG A 27 -7.99 39.61 -37.83
N ARG A 28 -9.15 39.25 -38.39
CA ARG A 28 -9.93 38.06 -37.95
C ARG A 28 -9.24 36.75 -38.32
N GLY A 29 -8.64 36.67 -39.51
CA GLY A 29 -7.85 35.52 -39.93
C GLY A 29 -6.66 35.27 -39.00
N TYR A 30 -5.92 36.32 -38.64
CA TYR A 30 -4.79 36.21 -37.72
C TYR A 30 -5.20 35.78 -36.31
N ARG A 31 -6.31 36.33 -35.76
CA ARG A 31 -6.85 35.92 -34.46
C ARG A 31 -7.34 34.48 -34.43
N SER A 32 -8.00 34.02 -35.49
CA SER A 32 -8.43 32.63 -35.61
C SER A 32 -7.24 31.67 -35.69
N VAL A 33 -6.17 32.03 -36.40
CA VAL A 33 -4.96 31.21 -36.59
C VAL A 33 -4.13 31.08 -35.32
N VAL A 34 -4.03 32.14 -34.51
CA VAL A 34 -3.31 32.09 -33.22
C VAL A 34 -4.04 31.20 -32.22
N VAL A 35 -5.37 31.28 -32.16
CA VAL A 35 -6.20 30.45 -31.27
C VAL A 35 -6.20 28.98 -31.70
N THR A 36 -6.33 28.68 -33.00
CA THR A 36 -6.19 27.29 -33.49
C THR A 36 -4.76 26.77 -33.34
N GLY A 37 -3.74 27.62 -33.47
CA GLY A 37 -2.33 27.25 -33.23
C GLY A 37 -2.06 26.88 -31.77
N LEU A 38 -2.60 27.67 -30.82
CA LEU A 38 -2.51 27.37 -29.38
C LEU A 38 -3.29 26.09 -29.03
N LEU A 39 -4.49 25.91 -29.57
CA LEU A 39 -5.28 24.67 -29.41
C LEU A 39 -4.54 23.44 -29.96
N ALA A 40 -3.95 23.55 -31.15
CA ALA A 40 -3.15 22.49 -31.73
C ALA A 40 -1.91 22.17 -30.89
N GLY A 41 -1.21 23.20 -30.38
CA GLY A 41 -0.06 23.04 -29.50
C GLY A 41 -0.40 22.34 -28.17
N VAL A 42 -1.52 22.72 -27.54
CA VAL A 42 -1.99 22.09 -26.29
C VAL A 42 -2.47 20.66 -26.53
N LEU A 43 -3.16 20.38 -27.64
CA LEU A 43 -3.58 19.03 -27.99
C LEU A 43 -2.39 18.13 -28.31
N LEU A 44 -1.38 18.64 -29.03
CA LEU A 44 -0.12 17.92 -29.29
C LEU A 44 0.67 17.66 -28.00
N PHE A 45 0.69 18.62 -27.07
CA PHE A 45 1.30 18.44 -25.75
C PHE A 45 0.57 17.38 -24.92
N ARG A 46 -0.77 17.37 -24.96
CA ARG A 46 -1.59 16.34 -24.29
C ARG A 46 -1.38 14.97 -24.91
N ALA A 47 -1.27 14.88 -26.24
CA ALA A 47 -0.96 13.65 -26.95
C ALA A 47 0.46 13.14 -26.63
N ALA A 48 1.44 14.04 -26.49
CA ALA A 48 2.80 13.70 -26.09
C ALA A 48 2.87 13.19 -24.64
N LEU A 49 2.15 13.84 -23.71
CA LEU A 49 2.03 13.37 -22.32
C LEU A 49 1.36 12.00 -22.23
N LEU A 50 0.25 11.80 -22.96
CA LEU A 50 -0.42 10.49 -23.06
C LEU A 50 0.49 9.44 -23.68
N ALA A 51 1.27 9.78 -24.71
CA ALA A 51 2.24 8.86 -25.32
C ALA A 51 3.37 8.48 -24.34
N ILE A 52 3.84 9.42 -23.51
CA ILE A 52 4.83 9.17 -22.45
C ILE A 52 4.23 8.27 -21.35
N GLU A 53 3.00 8.52 -20.93
CA GLU A 53 2.30 7.68 -19.93
C GLU A 53 1.97 6.27 -20.46
N THR A 54 1.57 6.13 -21.73
CA THR A 54 1.32 4.82 -22.34
C THR A 54 2.62 4.07 -22.68
N GLY A 55 3.67 4.79 -23.08
CA GLY A 55 4.99 4.21 -23.37
C GLY A 55 5.73 3.73 -22.11
N ALA A 56 5.48 4.39 -20.96
CA ALA A 56 5.99 3.93 -19.66
C ALA A 56 5.38 2.59 -19.20
N SER A 57 4.27 2.15 -19.81
CA SER A 57 3.61 0.87 -19.49
C SER A 57 4.00 -0.31 -20.38
N LEU A 58 4.82 -0.10 -21.42
CA LEU A 58 5.18 -1.11 -22.42
C LEU A 58 6.66 -1.06 -22.85
N CYS A 59 7.62 -1.03 -21.90
CA CYS A 59 9.03 -1.27 -22.21
C CYS A 59 9.69 -2.26 -21.25
N PRO A 60 10.02 -3.49 -21.72
CA PRO A 60 11.03 -4.32 -21.10
C PRO A 60 12.42 -3.92 -21.62
N SER A 61 13.34 -3.71 -20.69
CA SER A 61 14.81 -3.56 -20.85
C SER A 61 15.36 -2.25 -21.44
N ALA A 62 16.51 -1.85 -20.88
CA ALA A 62 17.08 -0.50 -20.86
C ALA A 62 17.89 -0.08 -22.10
N THR A 63 17.88 -0.84 -23.20
CA THR A 63 18.71 -0.53 -24.38
C THR A 63 17.93 -0.29 -25.67
N GLY A 64 16.60 -0.51 -25.68
CA GLY A 64 15.74 -0.26 -26.86
C GLY A 64 15.06 1.11 -26.90
N CYS A 65 15.06 1.87 -25.80
CA CYS A 65 14.28 3.12 -25.69
C CYS A 65 14.99 4.37 -26.28
N SER A 66 16.29 4.27 -26.52
CA SER A 66 17.11 5.36 -27.07
C SER A 66 16.86 5.60 -28.56
N ASP A 67 16.46 4.58 -29.33
CA ASP A 67 16.20 4.72 -30.78
C ASP A 67 14.79 5.22 -31.09
N TRP A 68 13.79 4.88 -30.27
CA TRP A 68 12.42 5.38 -30.43
C TRP A 68 12.34 6.89 -30.13
N SER A 69 13.03 7.35 -29.08
CA SER A 69 13.08 8.77 -28.70
C SER A 69 13.80 9.63 -29.75
N ALA A 70 14.80 9.09 -30.44
CA ALA A 70 15.50 9.78 -31.53
C ALA A 70 14.64 9.84 -32.82
N GLY A 71 13.91 8.78 -33.15
CA GLY A 71 13.06 8.70 -34.34
C GLY A 71 11.79 9.56 -34.26
N LEU A 72 11.10 9.55 -33.12
CA LEU A 72 9.88 10.36 -32.92
C LEU A 72 10.20 11.85 -32.79
N GLY A 73 11.35 12.19 -32.19
CA GLY A 73 11.84 13.56 -32.12
C GLY A 73 12.10 14.16 -33.50
N ARG A 74 12.69 13.39 -34.43
CA ARG A 74 12.95 13.89 -35.77
C ARG A 74 11.69 14.08 -36.62
N TRP A 75 10.63 13.31 -36.36
CA TRP A 75 9.37 13.38 -37.08
C TRP A 75 8.40 14.43 -36.52
N LEU A 76 8.35 14.60 -35.19
CA LEU A 76 7.53 15.64 -34.55
C LEU A 76 8.15 17.04 -34.63
N TYR A 77 9.49 17.16 -34.67
CA TYR A 77 10.21 18.44 -34.60
C TYR A 77 10.86 18.87 -35.93
N GLY A 78 10.32 18.41 -37.06
CA GLY A 78 10.73 18.86 -38.39
C GLY A 78 10.37 20.33 -38.63
N GLY A 79 11.38 21.21 -38.62
CA GLY A 79 11.30 22.61 -39.09
C GLY A 79 11.31 23.64 -37.97
N GLY A 80 12.52 24.08 -37.57
CA GLY A 80 12.73 25.11 -36.57
C GLY A 80 12.14 26.47 -37.00
N GLY A 81 11.25 26.99 -36.15
CA GLY A 81 10.90 28.40 -36.11
C GLY A 81 11.25 28.96 -34.73
N ASP A 82 11.89 30.13 -34.70
CA ASP A 82 12.36 30.88 -33.51
C ASP A 82 11.37 30.86 -32.33
N ALA A 83 10.07 30.89 -32.61
CA ALA A 83 9.02 30.95 -31.61
C ALA A 83 8.96 29.73 -30.66
N THR A 84 9.35 28.55 -31.13
CA THR A 84 9.26 27.30 -30.33
C THR A 84 10.45 27.17 -29.38
N GLU A 85 11.61 27.63 -29.81
CA GLU A 85 12.83 27.65 -29.01
C GLU A 85 12.78 28.78 -27.96
N GLU A 86 12.24 29.95 -28.33
CA GLU A 86 11.88 31.02 -27.37
C GLU A 86 10.85 30.54 -26.35
N PHE A 87 9.79 29.86 -26.78
CA PHE A 87 8.77 29.33 -25.87
C PHE A 87 9.37 28.32 -24.87
N MET A 88 10.23 27.40 -25.31
CA MET A 88 10.86 26.41 -24.43
C MET A 88 11.88 27.04 -23.47
N LYS A 89 12.57 28.10 -23.89
CA LYS A 89 13.49 28.88 -23.06
C LYS A 89 12.73 29.69 -22.01
N GLU A 90 11.63 30.33 -22.39
CA GLU A 90 10.77 31.09 -21.50
C GLU A 90 9.98 30.20 -20.54
N TRP A 91 9.56 29.02 -21.00
CA TRP A 91 9.00 27.96 -20.17
C TRP A 91 9.98 27.51 -19.10
N LYS A 92 11.24 27.22 -19.45
CA LYS A 92 12.29 26.86 -18.47
C LYS A 92 12.59 28.01 -17.48
N ARG A 93 12.52 29.26 -17.92
CA ARG A 93 12.70 30.45 -17.08
C ARG A 93 11.54 30.61 -16.10
N SER A 94 10.30 30.55 -16.59
CA SER A 94 9.08 30.63 -15.79
C SER A 94 8.88 29.41 -14.87
N HIS A 95 9.36 28.21 -15.25
CA HIS A 95 9.35 27.03 -14.38
C HIS A 95 10.15 27.21 -13.09
N ARG A 96 11.23 28.00 -13.12
CA ARG A 96 11.95 28.40 -11.89
C ARG A 96 11.19 29.44 -11.06
N VAL A 97 10.35 30.26 -11.69
CA VAL A 97 9.49 31.26 -11.04
C VAL A 97 8.23 30.62 -10.47
N ALA A 98 7.72 29.54 -11.08
CA ALA A 98 6.52 28.84 -10.64
C ALA A 98 6.65 28.19 -9.26
N THR A 99 7.84 27.71 -8.90
CA THR A 99 8.14 27.22 -7.54
C THR A 99 8.10 28.34 -6.48
N LEU A 100 8.06 29.61 -6.90
CA LEU A 100 8.00 30.81 -6.07
C LEU A 100 6.65 31.54 -6.19
N LEU A 101 5.67 30.99 -6.92
CA LEU A 101 4.35 31.62 -7.02
C LEU A 101 3.68 31.65 -5.65
N ASP A 102 3.15 32.83 -5.32
CA ASP A 102 2.42 33.06 -4.08
C ASP A 102 1.25 32.07 -3.97
N PRO A 103 1.04 31.41 -2.82
CA PRO A 103 -0.09 30.51 -2.59
C PRO A 103 -1.44 31.13 -2.98
N VAL A 104 -1.63 32.43 -2.78
CA VAL A 104 -2.85 33.17 -3.17
C VAL A 104 -3.07 33.16 -4.68
N VAL A 105 -2.00 33.30 -5.47
CA VAL A 105 -2.07 33.27 -6.94
C VAL A 105 -2.40 31.85 -7.44
N VAL A 106 -1.85 30.83 -6.79
CA VAL A 106 -2.16 29.43 -7.10
C VAL A 106 -3.60 29.07 -6.76
N GLU A 107 -4.11 29.52 -5.61
CA GLU A 107 -5.51 29.27 -5.22
C GLU A 107 -6.52 30.04 -6.08
N ALA A 108 -6.16 31.24 -6.55
CA ALA A 108 -6.98 32.04 -7.46
C ALA A 108 -6.95 31.53 -8.91
N ALA A 109 -6.10 30.54 -9.25
CA ALA A 109 -6.05 29.99 -10.59
C ALA A 109 -7.30 29.15 -10.92
N PRO A 110 -7.63 28.98 -12.22
CA PRO A 110 -8.75 28.14 -12.66
C PRO A 110 -8.67 26.71 -12.13
N ASP A 111 -9.82 26.06 -11.97
CA ASP A 111 -9.91 24.70 -11.44
C ASP A 111 -9.78 23.62 -12.52
N SER A 112 -9.98 23.99 -13.78
CA SER A 112 -9.89 23.11 -14.94
C SER A 112 -9.37 23.85 -16.19
N LEU A 113 -8.98 23.07 -17.20
CA LEU A 113 -8.61 23.61 -18.51
C LEU A 113 -9.79 24.34 -19.17
N ASP A 114 -11.01 23.86 -18.97
CA ASP A 114 -12.21 24.48 -19.54
C ASP A 114 -12.46 25.85 -18.89
N ASP A 115 -12.28 25.96 -17.57
CA ASP A 115 -12.38 27.24 -16.86
C ASP A 115 -11.29 28.22 -17.32
N LEU A 116 -10.07 27.73 -17.54
CA LEU A 116 -8.99 28.54 -18.09
C LEU A 116 -9.34 29.06 -19.49
N MET A 117 -9.92 28.22 -20.35
CA MET A 117 -10.34 28.61 -21.70
C MET A 117 -11.44 29.67 -21.67
N VAL A 118 -12.45 29.51 -20.80
CA VAL A 118 -13.51 30.51 -20.60
C VAL A 118 -12.91 31.85 -20.16
N GLU A 119 -11.99 31.84 -19.22
CA GLU A 119 -11.32 33.07 -18.77
C GLU A 119 -10.45 33.69 -19.86
N MET A 120 -9.72 32.89 -20.64
CA MET A 120 -8.91 33.38 -21.76
C MET A 120 -9.78 34.01 -22.86
N ASP A 121 -10.94 33.43 -23.16
CA ASP A 121 -11.91 33.97 -24.12
C ASP A 121 -12.44 35.34 -23.66
N THR A 122 -12.69 35.52 -22.36
CA THR A 122 -13.12 36.82 -21.82
C THR A 122 -12.02 37.88 -21.86
N ILE A 123 -10.76 37.50 -21.64
CA ILE A 123 -9.59 38.40 -21.74
C ILE A 123 -9.38 38.82 -23.19
N LEU A 124 -9.49 37.85 -24.11
CA LEU A 124 -9.44 38.07 -25.56
C LEU A 124 -10.55 38.98 -26.09
N ALA A 125 -11.73 38.95 -25.46
CA ALA A 125 -12.85 39.80 -25.81
C ALA A 125 -12.71 41.24 -25.28
N SER A 126 -11.92 41.46 -24.22
CA SER A 126 -11.83 42.75 -23.52
C SER A 126 -10.55 43.54 -23.80
N TYR A 127 -9.44 42.89 -24.18
CA TYR A 127 -8.14 43.53 -24.44
C TYR A 127 -7.66 43.33 -25.89
N ASP A 128 -7.08 44.39 -26.50
CA ASP A 128 -6.58 44.35 -27.88
C ASP A 128 -5.20 43.65 -28.02
N ARG A 129 -4.54 43.33 -26.89
CA ARG A 129 -3.26 42.60 -26.79
C ARG A 129 -3.33 41.56 -25.66
N LEU A 130 -3.02 40.31 -25.98
CA LEU A 130 -2.81 39.22 -25.03
C LEU A 130 -1.45 39.40 -24.35
N ASP A 131 -1.44 39.44 -23.03
CA ASP A 131 -0.22 39.30 -22.24
C ASP A 131 0.13 37.82 -22.11
N MET A 132 1.05 37.36 -22.96
CA MET A 132 1.51 35.97 -22.98
C MET A 132 2.19 35.57 -21.66
N GLU A 133 2.81 36.51 -20.95
CA GLU A 133 3.45 36.25 -19.65
C GLU A 133 2.38 35.96 -18.58
N ALA A 134 1.31 36.75 -18.55
CA ALA A 134 0.17 36.52 -17.66
C ALA A 134 -0.53 35.17 -17.94
N VAL A 135 -0.69 34.80 -19.22
CA VAL A 135 -1.28 33.50 -19.60
C VAL A 135 -0.40 32.34 -19.15
N VAL A 136 0.92 32.43 -19.35
CA VAL A 136 1.87 31.40 -18.90
C VAL A 136 1.84 31.25 -17.39
N VAL A 137 1.90 32.36 -16.64
CA VAL A 137 1.79 32.35 -15.17
C VAL A 137 0.49 31.67 -14.71
N LYS A 138 -0.63 31.94 -15.39
CA LYS A 138 -1.94 31.38 -15.05
C LYS A 138 -2.04 29.89 -15.34
N ILE A 139 -1.50 29.42 -16.47
CA ILE A 139 -1.39 27.98 -16.80
C ILE A 139 -0.55 27.28 -15.73
N MET A 140 0.58 27.86 -15.34
CA MET A 140 1.47 27.27 -14.34
C MET A 140 0.84 27.24 -12.95
N ALA A 141 0.14 28.30 -12.57
CA ALA A 141 -0.64 28.35 -11.33
C ALA A 141 -1.75 27.28 -11.32
N MET A 142 -2.48 27.10 -12.43
CA MET A 142 -3.48 26.03 -12.58
C MET A 142 -2.83 24.65 -12.45
N LEU A 143 -1.70 24.39 -13.12
CA LEU A 143 -1.00 23.11 -13.03
C LEU A 143 -0.53 22.81 -11.59
N LEU A 144 0.01 23.80 -10.88
CA LEU A 144 0.38 23.66 -9.47
C LEU A 144 -0.84 23.38 -8.58
N LYS A 145 -1.96 24.07 -8.82
CA LYS A 145 -3.22 23.83 -8.11
C LYS A 145 -3.75 22.43 -8.36
N MET A 146 -3.72 21.96 -9.61
CA MET A 146 -4.13 20.61 -9.99
C MET A 146 -3.22 19.54 -9.37
N ASP A 147 -1.89 19.73 -9.37
CA ASP A 147 -0.95 18.83 -8.70
C ASP A 147 -1.23 18.75 -7.18
N ARG A 148 -1.46 19.89 -6.52
CA ARG A 148 -1.88 19.93 -5.11
C ARG A 148 -3.19 19.18 -4.87
N LYS A 149 -4.21 19.39 -5.71
CA LYS A 149 -5.50 18.67 -5.63
C LYS A 149 -5.33 17.16 -5.84
N LEU A 150 -4.53 16.73 -6.81
CA LEU A 150 -4.23 15.31 -7.05
C LEU A 150 -3.52 14.67 -5.86
N LYS A 151 -2.49 15.32 -5.32
CA LYS A 151 -1.77 14.87 -4.13
C LYS A 151 -2.70 14.75 -2.91
N SER A 152 -3.52 15.77 -2.66
CA SER A 152 -4.51 15.76 -1.57
C SER A 152 -5.54 14.62 -1.74
N SER A 153 -6.05 14.41 -2.95
CA SER A 153 -6.98 13.32 -3.26
C SER A 153 -6.36 11.94 -3.05
N ARG A 154 -5.09 11.74 -3.45
CA ARG A 154 -4.32 10.52 -3.19
C ARG A 154 -4.17 10.25 -1.68
N ILE A 155 -3.81 11.26 -0.90
CA ILE A 155 -3.72 11.12 0.58
C ILE A 155 -5.07 10.72 1.16
N ARG A 156 -6.16 11.42 0.79
CA ARG A 156 -7.50 11.09 1.29
C ARG A 156 -7.90 9.66 0.96
N THR A 157 -7.57 9.20 -0.23
CA THR A 157 -7.80 7.82 -0.67
C THR A 157 -7.00 6.83 0.18
N LEU A 158 -5.71 7.09 0.41
CA LEU A 158 -4.88 6.25 1.28
C LEU A 158 -5.35 6.24 2.73
N PHE A 159 -5.70 7.40 3.26
CA PHE A 159 -6.20 7.54 4.62
C PHE A 159 -7.49 6.74 4.80
N ASN A 160 -8.43 6.87 3.87
CA ASN A 160 -9.65 6.07 3.86
C ASN A 160 -9.35 4.57 3.70
N ARG A 161 -8.38 4.19 2.86
CA ARG A 161 -7.93 2.79 2.73
C ARG A 161 -7.34 2.26 4.03
N HIS A 162 -6.56 3.07 4.73
CA HIS A 162 -5.94 2.73 6.01
C HIS A 162 -7.00 2.58 7.12
N LEU A 163 -7.96 3.51 7.21
CA LEU A 163 -9.09 3.37 8.14
C LEU A 163 -9.94 2.12 7.81
N ALA A 164 -10.19 1.87 6.53
CA ALA A 164 -10.94 0.69 6.10
C ALA A 164 -10.19 -0.61 6.42
N SER A 165 -8.86 -0.63 6.34
CA SER A 165 -8.07 -1.83 6.68
C SER A 165 -7.99 -2.08 8.18
N LEU A 166 -8.04 -1.04 9.02
CA LEU A 166 -8.12 -1.18 10.48
C LEU A 166 -9.50 -1.64 10.95
N GLY A 167 -10.55 -1.36 10.17
CA GLY A 167 -11.91 -1.70 10.51
C GLY A 167 -12.19 -3.20 10.40
N ILE A 168 -12.60 -3.82 11.50
CA ILE A 168 -13.20 -5.15 11.48
C ILE A 168 -14.63 -5.03 10.93
N PRO A 169 -15.03 -5.78 9.89
CA PRO A 169 -16.40 -5.78 9.40
C PRO A 169 -17.40 -6.07 10.54
N LYS A 170 -18.51 -5.33 10.59
CA LYS A 170 -19.50 -5.46 11.67
C LYS A 170 -19.97 -6.90 11.89
N SER A 171 -20.17 -7.66 10.81
CA SER A 171 -20.53 -9.08 10.88
C SER A 171 -19.48 -9.94 11.59
N MET A 172 -18.20 -9.72 11.31
CA MET A 172 -17.07 -10.41 11.94
C MET A 172 -16.96 -10.05 13.43
N HIS A 173 -17.10 -8.76 13.75
CA HIS A 173 -17.11 -8.31 15.13
C HIS A 173 -18.30 -8.90 15.92
N CYS A 174 -19.51 -8.90 15.33
CA CYS A 174 -20.68 -9.53 15.92
C CYS A 174 -20.49 -11.04 16.13
N LEU A 175 -19.84 -11.75 15.21
CA LEU A 175 -19.52 -13.17 15.38
C LEU A 175 -18.63 -13.39 16.61
N ALA A 176 -17.55 -12.61 16.76
CA ALA A 176 -16.67 -12.69 17.91
C ALA A 176 -17.40 -12.41 19.24
N LEU A 177 -18.27 -11.39 19.27
CA LEU A 177 -19.07 -11.09 20.46
C LEU A 177 -20.05 -12.21 20.80
N ARG A 178 -20.74 -12.79 19.81
CA ARG A 178 -21.64 -13.93 20.02
C ARG A 178 -20.90 -15.17 20.53
N LEU A 179 -19.73 -15.47 19.99
CA LEU A 179 -18.92 -16.59 20.47
C LEU A 179 -18.41 -16.35 21.90
N ALA A 180 -18.11 -15.11 22.26
CA ALA A 180 -17.77 -14.76 23.64
C ALA A 180 -18.96 -14.89 24.60
N GLU A 181 -20.16 -14.54 24.14
CA GLU A 181 -21.41 -14.80 24.88
C GLU A 181 -21.63 -16.31 25.06
N GLU A 182 -21.49 -17.10 23.99
CA GLU A 182 -21.57 -18.56 24.05
C GLU A 182 -20.57 -19.12 25.08
N PHE A 183 -19.32 -18.66 25.10
CA PHE A 183 -18.37 -19.08 26.13
C PHE A 183 -18.87 -18.83 27.55
N ALA A 184 -19.53 -17.70 27.78
CA ALA A 184 -20.00 -17.31 29.11
C ALA A 184 -21.20 -18.15 29.58
N VAL A 185 -22.15 -18.45 28.67
CA VAL A 185 -23.45 -19.05 29.04
C VAL A 185 -23.56 -20.54 28.69
N ASN A 186 -22.82 -21.01 27.68
CA ASN A 186 -22.90 -22.38 27.16
C ASN A 186 -21.74 -23.23 27.70
N SER A 187 -22.05 -24.34 28.37
CA SER A 187 -21.02 -25.26 28.88
C SER A 187 -20.31 -26.02 27.76
N ALA A 188 -20.97 -26.26 26.63
CA ALA A 188 -20.36 -26.91 25.47
C ALA A 188 -19.27 -26.01 24.84
N ALA A 189 -19.48 -24.69 24.78
CA ALA A 189 -18.47 -23.75 24.29
C ALA A 189 -17.21 -23.68 25.16
N ARG A 190 -17.29 -24.15 26.40
CA ARG A 190 -16.18 -24.26 27.36
C ARG A 190 -15.56 -25.65 27.42
N SER A 191 -16.03 -26.60 26.61
CA SER A 191 -15.42 -27.94 26.57
C SER A 191 -13.96 -27.84 26.12
N PRO A 192 -13.03 -28.64 26.70
CA PRO A 192 -11.62 -28.59 26.32
C PRO A 192 -11.40 -28.84 24.82
N VAL A 193 -10.57 -28.00 24.20
CA VAL A 193 -10.16 -28.10 22.79
C VAL A 193 -8.64 -28.33 22.72
N PRO A 194 -8.17 -29.57 22.48
CA PRO A 194 -8.95 -30.78 22.23
C PRO A 194 -9.43 -31.45 23.53
N LEU A 195 -10.29 -32.47 23.40
CA LEU A 195 -10.63 -33.34 24.53
C LEU A 195 -9.37 -34.00 25.12
N PRO A 196 -9.31 -34.25 26.44
CA PRO A 196 -8.12 -34.78 27.11
C PRO A 196 -7.56 -36.07 26.50
N GLN A 197 -8.42 -36.92 25.94
CA GLN A 197 -8.02 -38.17 25.28
C GLN A 197 -7.13 -37.96 24.04
N TYR A 198 -7.15 -36.77 23.44
CA TYR A 198 -6.33 -36.44 22.27
C TYR A 198 -5.07 -35.64 22.63
N ALA A 199 -4.89 -35.26 23.90
CA ALA A 199 -3.72 -34.50 24.34
C ALA A 199 -2.37 -35.17 23.96
N PRO A 200 -2.20 -36.51 24.03
CA PRO A 200 -0.95 -37.15 23.61
C PRO A 200 -0.62 -36.98 22.12
N ARG A 201 -1.60 -36.66 21.27
CA ARG A 201 -1.37 -36.43 19.83
C ARG A 201 -0.78 -35.06 19.54
N LEU A 202 -0.83 -34.14 20.48
CA LEU A 202 -0.35 -32.77 20.30
C LEU A 202 1.18 -32.69 20.17
N THR A 203 1.89 -33.71 20.66
CA THR A 203 3.36 -33.80 20.62
C THR A 203 3.88 -35.06 19.91
N ASP A 204 2.97 -35.83 19.29
CA ASP A 204 3.28 -37.05 18.54
C ASP A 204 3.87 -36.71 17.15
N ALA A 205 5.19 -36.71 17.04
CA ALA A 205 5.93 -36.40 15.80
C ALA A 205 5.57 -37.26 14.58
N SER A 206 4.84 -38.37 14.74
CA SER A 206 4.35 -39.18 13.61
C SER A 206 3.12 -38.59 12.91
N ARG A 207 2.51 -37.55 13.51
CA ARG A 207 1.34 -36.82 12.98
C ARG A 207 1.77 -35.66 12.10
N ILE A 208 0.82 -35.16 11.32
CA ILE A 208 1.02 -33.96 10.49
C ILE A 208 0.55 -32.77 11.32
N HIS A 209 1.52 -31.99 11.81
CA HIS A 209 1.26 -30.80 12.60
C HIS A 209 1.12 -29.58 11.70
N VAL A 210 0.00 -28.86 11.86
CA VAL A 210 -0.32 -27.66 11.10
C VAL A 210 -0.55 -26.50 12.06
N CYS A 211 0.21 -25.42 11.94
CA CYS A 211 0.10 -24.23 12.77
C CYS A 211 -0.61 -23.11 12.00
N LEU A 212 -1.55 -22.44 12.68
CA LEU A 212 -2.22 -21.22 12.25
C LEU A 212 -2.03 -20.18 13.36
N VAL A 213 -1.42 -19.04 13.07
CA VAL A 213 -1.24 -17.94 14.04
C VAL A 213 -2.12 -16.77 13.62
N THR A 214 -3.28 -16.60 14.28
CA THR A 214 -4.32 -15.65 13.82
C THR A 214 -5.30 -15.22 14.92
N ASP A 215 -5.83 -14.00 14.79
CA ASP A 215 -6.96 -13.47 15.57
C ASP A 215 -8.31 -13.59 14.84
N ASN A 216 -8.31 -14.13 13.61
CA ASN A 216 -9.49 -14.23 12.76
C ASN A 216 -10.13 -15.63 12.86
N VAL A 217 -11.22 -15.72 13.63
CA VAL A 217 -11.95 -16.97 13.87
C VAL A 217 -12.48 -17.60 12.59
N LEU A 218 -13.04 -16.80 11.67
CA LEU A 218 -13.61 -17.33 10.42
C LEU A 218 -12.52 -17.87 9.50
N ALA A 219 -11.40 -17.15 9.40
CA ALA A 219 -10.25 -17.55 8.60
C ALA A 219 -9.66 -18.87 9.10
N ALA A 220 -9.40 -18.98 10.41
CA ALA A 220 -8.97 -20.23 11.04
C ALA A 220 -9.96 -21.38 10.80
N ALA A 221 -11.26 -21.12 10.96
CA ALA A 221 -12.31 -22.12 10.73
C ALA A 221 -12.30 -22.65 9.29
N VAL A 222 -12.17 -21.75 8.30
CA VAL A 222 -12.14 -22.11 6.88
C VAL A 222 -10.85 -22.87 6.53
N ALA A 223 -9.69 -22.41 7.01
CA ALA A 223 -8.42 -23.08 6.77
C ALA A 223 -8.43 -24.52 7.33
N VAL A 224 -8.84 -24.70 8.59
CA VAL A 224 -8.94 -26.03 9.23
C VAL A 224 -9.98 -26.90 8.52
N ALA A 225 -11.20 -26.42 8.32
CA ALA A 225 -12.27 -27.21 7.70
C ALA A 225 -11.95 -27.62 6.26
N SER A 226 -11.32 -26.74 5.49
CA SER A 226 -10.89 -27.04 4.12
C SER A 226 -9.76 -28.07 4.09
N ALA A 227 -8.77 -27.96 4.99
CA ALA A 227 -7.69 -28.93 5.11
C ALA A 227 -8.18 -30.32 5.50
N VAL A 228 -9.08 -30.42 6.48
CA VAL A 228 -9.69 -31.69 6.89
C VAL A 228 -10.49 -32.31 5.75
N ARG A 229 -11.29 -31.51 5.02
CA ARG A 229 -12.11 -31.99 3.90
C ARG A 229 -11.27 -32.44 2.70
N SER A 230 -10.11 -31.84 2.49
CA SER A 230 -9.24 -32.14 1.36
C SER A 230 -8.19 -33.23 1.64
N SER A 231 -8.06 -33.69 2.88
CA SER A 231 -7.07 -34.71 3.25
C SER A 231 -7.59 -36.13 2.99
N ALA A 232 -6.69 -37.01 2.52
CA ALA A 232 -6.99 -38.43 2.39
C ALA A 232 -6.99 -39.15 3.75
N GLY A 233 -6.31 -38.60 4.76
CA GLY A 233 -6.15 -39.18 6.09
C GLY A 233 -6.35 -38.16 7.22
N PRO A 234 -7.57 -37.59 7.39
CA PRO A 234 -7.81 -36.50 8.33
C PRO A 234 -7.46 -36.82 9.79
N SER A 235 -7.44 -38.11 10.18
CA SER A 235 -7.01 -38.54 11.52
C SER A 235 -5.52 -38.35 11.82
N ARG A 236 -4.69 -38.11 10.79
CA ARG A 236 -3.26 -37.78 10.93
C ARG A 236 -3.03 -36.29 11.21
N LEU A 237 -4.03 -35.43 10.97
CA LEU A 237 -3.89 -33.98 11.10
C LEU A 237 -4.08 -33.53 12.55
N VAL A 238 -3.15 -32.69 13.00
CA VAL A 238 -3.21 -31.99 14.28
C VAL A 238 -3.00 -30.51 13.99
N PHE A 239 -4.03 -29.70 14.28
CA PHE A 239 -3.97 -28.26 14.09
C PHE A 239 -3.66 -27.57 15.40
N HIS A 240 -2.71 -26.65 15.39
CA HIS A 240 -2.38 -25.76 16.47
C HIS A 240 -2.79 -24.34 16.07
N VAL A 241 -3.89 -23.85 16.64
CA VAL A 241 -4.39 -22.48 16.41
C VAL A 241 -3.88 -21.61 17.56
N VAL A 242 -2.89 -20.79 17.25
CA VAL A 242 -2.28 -19.82 18.17
C VAL A 242 -2.94 -18.46 17.97
N THR A 243 -3.43 -17.87 19.05
CA THR A 243 -4.15 -16.60 18.99
C THR A 243 -3.81 -15.69 20.16
N ASP A 244 -4.18 -14.42 20.09
CA ASP A 244 -3.93 -13.49 21.17
C ASP A 244 -4.94 -13.64 22.33
N LYS A 245 -4.69 -12.95 23.44
CA LYS A 245 -5.56 -13.04 24.62
C LYS A 245 -7.00 -12.57 24.35
N LYS A 246 -7.16 -11.56 23.48
CA LYS A 246 -8.47 -10.97 23.17
C LYS A 246 -9.33 -11.87 22.29
N SER A 247 -8.72 -12.64 21.40
CA SER A 247 -9.41 -13.49 20.42
C SER A 247 -9.49 -14.95 20.86
N TYR A 248 -8.79 -15.33 21.94
CA TYR A 248 -8.83 -16.68 22.50
C TYR A 248 -10.23 -17.19 22.79
N VAL A 249 -11.03 -16.45 23.56
CA VAL A 249 -12.38 -16.88 23.97
C VAL A 249 -13.28 -17.18 22.77
N PRO A 250 -13.44 -16.28 21.78
CA PRO A 250 -14.27 -16.60 20.62
C PRO A 250 -13.66 -17.72 19.75
N MET A 251 -12.34 -17.78 19.59
CA MET A 251 -11.66 -18.84 18.84
C MET A 251 -11.90 -20.22 19.49
N HIS A 252 -11.71 -20.33 20.80
CA HIS A 252 -11.94 -21.55 21.56
C HIS A 252 -13.39 -22.00 21.44
N SER A 253 -14.34 -21.08 21.64
CA SER A 253 -15.77 -21.37 21.57
C SER A 253 -16.18 -21.91 20.21
N TRP A 254 -15.61 -21.38 19.13
CA TRP A 254 -15.87 -21.88 17.79
C TRP A 254 -15.47 -23.35 17.66
N PHE A 255 -14.23 -23.71 17.99
CA PHE A 255 -13.74 -25.08 17.83
C PHE A 255 -14.31 -26.07 18.86
N ALA A 256 -14.76 -25.58 20.03
CA ALA A 256 -15.51 -26.38 20.99
C ALA A 256 -16.90 -26.76 20.45
N LEU A 257 -17.60 -25.81 19.83
CA LEU A 257 -18.93 -26.03 19.26
C LEU A 257 -18.90 -26.72 17.88
N HIS A 258 -17.79 -26.63 17.15
CA HIS A 258 -17.61 -27.17 15.79
C HIS A 258 -16.39 -28.10 15.71
N PRO A 259 -16.43 -29.28 16.35
CA PRO A 259 -15.33 -30.23 16.32
C PRO A 259 -15.11 -30.78 14.89
N VAL A 260 -13.84 -30.95 14.51
CA VAL A 260 -13.42 -31.38 13.15
C VAL A 260 -12.95 -32.83 13.09
N SER A 261 -13.62 -33.71 13.84
CA SER A 261 -13.32 -35.15 13.88
C SER A 261 -13.26 -35.76 12.48
N PRO A 262 -12.26 -36.61 12.16
CA PRO A 262 -11.31 -37.25 13.07
C PRO A 262 -10.00 -36.49 13.32
N ALA A 263 -9.85 -35.27 12.79
CA ALA A 263 -8.69 -34.43 13.07
C ALA A 263 -8.74 -33.84 14.48
N VAL A 264 -7.58 -33.42 14.99
CA VAL A 264 -7.43 -32.78 16.31
C VAL A 264 -7.13 -31.31 16.13
N VAL A 265 -7.75 -30.45 16.94
CA VAL A 265 -7.46 -29.02 17.00
C VAL A 265 -7.14 -28.65 18.44
N GLU A 266 -6.04 -27.93 18.63
CA GLU A 266 -5.69 -27.21 19.84
C GLU A 266 -5.86 -25.72 19.59
N VAL A 267 -6.52 -25.03 20.52
CA VAL A 267 -6.59 -23.57 20.52
C VAL A 267 -5.84 -23.07 21.74
N LYS A 268 -4.77 -22.30 21.52
CA LYS A 268 -3.98 -21.70 22.59
C LYS A 268 -3.87 -20.20 22.41
N GLY A 269 -4.27 -19.47 23.46
CA GLY A 269 -3.95 -18.06 23.59
C GLY A 269 -2.48 -17.88 23.98
N LEU A 270 -1.83 -16.81 23.52
CA LEU A 270 -0.45 -16.46 23.93
C LEU A 270 -0.24 -16.43 25.45
N HIS A 271 -1.29 -16.11 26.20
CA HIS A 271 -1.30 -16.06 27.67
C HIS A 271 -1.37 -17.45 28.35
N GLN A 272 -1.55 -18.53 27.57
CA GLN A 272 -1.67 -19.91 28.05
C GLN A 272 -0.45 -20.77 27.72
N PHE A 273 0.56 -20.19 27.05
CA PHE A 273 1.81 -20.91 26.81
C PHE A 273 2.61 -20.99 28.11
N ASP A 274 2.93 -22.22 28.51
CA ASP A 274 3.87 -22.51 29.58
C ASP A 274 5.29 -22.44 29.00
N TRP A 275 5.77 -21.20 28.83
CA TRP A 275 7.12 -20.93 28.35
C TRP A 275 8.13 -21.61 29.28
N ARG A 276 8.85 -22.61 28.75
CA ARG A 276 9.68 -23.55 29.53
C ARG A 276 10.87 -22.91 30.22
N ASP A 277 11.30 -21.75 29.71
CA ASP A 277 12.48 -21.03 30.19
C ASP A 277 12.19 -19.52 30.23
N GLY A 278 12.77 -18.83 31.22
CA GLY A 278 12.73 -17.38 31.31
C GLY A 278 13.35 -16.72 30.07
N ASP A 279 14.30 -17.38 29.42
CA ASP A 279 14.92 -16.91 28.19
C ASP A 279 13.94 -16.91 27.00
N ALA A 280 13.04 -17.91 26.91
CA ALA A 280 12.00 -17.95 25.88
C ALA A 280 10.98 -16.81 26.07
N ILE A 281 10.59 -16.53 27.33
CA ILE A 281 9.73 -15.39 27.66
C ILE A 281 10.41 -14.08 27.27
N ALA A 282 11.68 -13.91 27.66
CA ALA A 282 12.44 -12.70 27.33
C ALA A 282 12.59 -12.52 25.81
N SER A 283 12.79 -13.61 25.07
CA SER A 283 12.85 -13.63 23.60
C SER A 283 11.53 -13.14 22.98
N VAL A 284 10.40 -13.72 23.39
CA VAL A 284 9.08 -13.34 22.90
C VAL A 284 8.75 -11.89 23.25
N MET A 285 9.00 -11.48 24.49
CA MET A 285 8.75 -10.11 24.95
C MET A 285 9.61 -9.09 24.20
N ARG A 286 10.89 -9.39 23.95
CA ARG A 286 11.77 -8.54 23.14
C ARG A 286 11.20 -8.29 21.76
N THR A 287 10.67 -9.32 21.09
CA THR A 287 10.00 -9.15 19.79
C THR A 287 8.75 -8.28 19.91
N ILE A 288 7.93 -8.49 20.94
CA ILE A 288 6.72 -7.68 21.17
C ILE A 288 7.08 -6.21 21.38
N ASP A 289 8.07 -5.93 22.23
CA ASP A 289 8.51 -4.58 22.57
C ASP A 289 9.07 -3.84 21.34
N GLU A 290 9.93 -4.49 20.54
CA GLU A 290 10.48 -3.89 19.32
C GLU A 290 9.41 -3.58 18.27
N VAL A 291 8.41 -4.46 18.11
CA VAL A 291 7.29 -4.24 17.19
C VAL A 291 6.40 -3.10 17.65
N GLN A 292 6.11 -3.03 18.95
CA GLN A 292 5.31 -1.94 19.52
C GLN A 292 6.03 -0.61 19.41
N LYS A 293 7.34 -0.58 19.72
CA LYS A 293 8.20 0.60 19.57
C LYS A 293 8.24 1.07 18.13
N SER A 294 8.52 0.16 17.19
CA SER A 294 8.52 0.46 15.75
C SER A 294 7.19 1.04 15.30
N SER A 295 6.07 0.46 15.74
CA SER A 295 4.74 0.99 15.46
C SER A 295 4.57 2.41 15.99
N LEU A 296 4.94 2.68 17.24
CA LEU A 296 4.86 4.00 17.85
C LEU A 296 5.72 5.04 17.11
N ASP A 297 6.93 4.69 16.72
CA ASP A 297 7.84 5.58 15.99
C ASP A 297 7.24 5.98 14.64
N TYR A 298 6.66 5.03 13.91
CA TYR A 298 5.93 5.33 12.67
C TYR A 298 4.71 6.24 12.90
N HIS A 299 4.03 6.12 14.04
CA HIS A 299 2.94 7.04 14.39
C HIS A 299 3.45 8.45 14.75
N GLN A 300 4.68 8.58 15.27
CA GLN A 300 5.27 9.85 15.70
C GLN A 300 5.97 10.63 14.58
N LEU A 301 6.23 10.03 13.42
CA LEU A 301 6.70 10.70 12.19
C LEU A 301 5.62 11.64 11.61
N CYS A 302 5.26 12.69 12.35
CA CYS A 302 4.40 13.77 11.92
C CYS A 302 5.27 14.98 11.54
N ASP A 303 5.60 15.11 10.26
CA ASP A 303 6.03 16.39 9.69
C ASP A 303 5.13 16.62 8.47
N GLY A 304 4.58 17.83 8.35
CA GLY A 304 3.44 18.19 7.49
C GLY A 304 3.66 18.06 5.97
N SER A 305 4.69 17.31 5.55
CA SER A 305 4.94 16.98 4.15
C SER A 305 4.05 15.83 3.67
N VAL A 306 3.41 16.06 2.53
CA VAL A 306 2.48 15.13 1.86
C VAL A 306 3.12 13.76 1.57
N GLU A 307 4.39 13.76 1.18
CA GLU A 307 5.16 12.54 0.88
C GLU A 307 5.43 11.69 2.13
N ARG A 308 5.65 12.33 3.29
CA ARG A 308 5.93 11.60 4.53
C ARG A 308 4.65 11.01 5.14
N GLU A 309 3.52 11.73 5.04
CA GLU A 309 2.19 11.20 5.39
C GLU A 309 1.78 10.02 4.50
N TYR A 310 2.11 10.05 3.20
CA TYR A 310 1.92 8.90 2.29
C TYR A 310 2.66 7.66 2.81
N ARG A 311 3.96 7.79 3.10
CA ARG A 311 4.78 6.67 3.61
C ARG A 311 4.31 6.18 4.97
N ARG A 312 3.89 7.08 5.85
CA ARG A 312 3.32 6.74 7.16
C ARG A 312 2.09 5.85 7.00
N LEU A 313 1.11 6.26 6.18
CA LEU A 313 -0.13 5.50 5.96
C LEU A 313 0.11 4.17 5.25
N GLU A 314 1.16 4.07 4.42
CA GLU A 314 1.58 2.78 3.86
C GLU A 314 2.26 1.86 4.87
N ALA A 315 3.07 2.42 5.77
CA ALA A 315 3.77 1.67 6.81
C ALA A 315 2.83 1.21 7.93
N THR A 316 1.82 1.99 8.30
CA THR A 316 0.89 1.67 9.40
C THR A 316 -0.24 0.72 9.00
N LYS A 317 -0.17 0.02 7.86
CA LYS A 317 -1.18 -1.00 7.53
C LYS A 317 -1.32 -2.01 8.69
N PRO A 318 -2.55 -2.47 9.02
CA PRO A 318 -2.79 -3.36 10.16
C PRO A 318 -1.97 -4.65 10.12
N SER A 319 -1.73 -5.20 8.93
CA SER A 319 -0.88 -6.38 8.73
C SER A 319 0.58 -6.12 9.07
N THR A 320 1.06 -4.87 8.96
CA THR A 320 2.47 -4.48 9.16
C THR A 320 2.89 -4.54 10.61
N PHE A 321 1.99 -4.29 11.58
CA PHE A 321 2.32 -4.31 13.02
C PHE A 321 1.47 -5.33 13.80
N SER A 322 0.92 -6.32 13.11
CA SER A 322 0.23 -7.43 13.78
C SER A 322 1.26 -8.24 14.57
N ILE A 323 1.19 -8.18 15.90
CA ILE A 323 2.07 -8.95 16.80
C ILE A 323 2.06 -10.44 16.44
N LEU A 324 0.90 -11.00 16.08
CA LEU A 324 0.78 -12.41 15.69
C LEU A 324 1.61 -12.77 14.45
N ASN A 325 1.79 -11.84 13.51
CA ASN A 325 2.67 -12.07 12.35
C ASN A 325 4.14 -12.16 12.76
N TYR A 326 4.60 -11.27 13.65
CA TYR A 326 5.97 -11.30 14.15
C TYR A 326 6.24 -12.50 15.05
N LEU A 327 5.22 -12.99 15.77
CA LEU A 327 5.37 -14.14 16.65
C LEU A 327 5.52 -15.47 15.92
N LYS A 328 5.30 -15.53 14.60
CA LYS A 328 5.61 -16.72 13.78
C LYS A 328 7.10 -17.08 13.83
N ILE A 329 7.99 -16.16 14.17
CA ILE A 329 9.41 -16.47 14.38
C ILE A 329 9.65 -17.36 15.61
N HIS A 330 8.72 -17.36 16.57
CA HIS A 330 8.81 -18.12 17.83
C HIS A 330 8.15 -19.50 17.74
N LEU A 331 8.06 -20.08 16.54
CA LEU A 331 7.55 -21.43 16.34
C LEU A 331 8.27 -22.50 17.19
N PRO A 332 9.62 -22.47 17.33
CA PRO A 332 10.32 -23.42 18.20
C PRO A 332 9.90 -23.32 19.67
N GLU A 333 9.61 -22.11 20.15
CA GLU A 333 9.16 -21.83 21.51
C GLU A 333 7.69 -22.22 21.70
N PHE A 334 6.85 -22.08 20.68
CA PHE A 334 5.47 -22.60 20.70
C PHE A 334 5.43 -24.13 20.75
N PHE A 335 6.34 -24.79 20.03
CA PHE A 335 6.33 -26.24 19.84
C PHE A 335 7.68 -26.89 20.17
N PRO A 336 8.13 -26.86 21.44
CA PRO A 336 9.46 -27.33 21.83
C PRO A 336 9.67 -28.84 21.66
N GLU A 337 8.59 -29.63 21.61
CA GLU A 337 8.65 -31.09 21.45
C GLU A 337 8.52 -31.56 19.99
N LEU A 338 8.15 -30.66 19.08
CA LEU A 338 7.94 -31.02 17.68
C LEU A 338 9.23 -30.80 16.87
N PRO A 339 9.56 -31.72 15.96
CA PRO A 339 10.68 -31.56 15.04
C PRO A 339 10.30 -30.73 13.81
N ARG A 340 9.02 -30.65 13.46
CA ARG A 340 8.54 -30.08 12.20
C ARG A 340 7.10 -29.60 12.31
N VAL A 341 6.75 -28.57 11.53
CA VAL A 341 5.39 -28.04 11.44
C VAL A 341 5.10 -27.45 10.05
N ILE A 342 3.87 -27.61 9.54
CA ILE A 342 3.38 -26.82 8.41
C ILE A 342 2.79 -25.54 8.96
N LEU A 343 3.34 -24.39 8.59
CA LEU A 343 2.76 -23.09 8.86
C LEU A 343 1.84 -22.68 7.71
N LEU A 344 0.60 -22.35 8.05
CA LEU A 344 -0.36 -21.77 7.14
C LEU A 344 -0.72 -20.35 7.59
N ASP A 345 -0.82 -19.43 6.64
CA ASP A 345 -1.49 -18.15 6.90
C ASP A 345 -3.01 -18.37 7.03
N ASP A 346 -3.71 -17.39 7.59
CA ASP A 346 -5.14 -17.51 7.87
C ASP A 346 -6.01 -17.25 6.63
N ASP A 347 -5.50 -16.55 5.63
CA ASP A 347 -6.17 -16.27 4.36
C ASP A 347 -6.04 -17.39 3.32
N VAL A 348 -5.79 -18.63 3.76
CA VAL A 348 -5.64 -19.80 2.88
C VAL A 348 -6.88 -20.67 2.81
N LEU A 349 -7.07 -21.31 1.65
CA LEU A 349 -8.03 -22.38 1.44
C LEU A 349 -7.30 -23.62 0.94
N VAL A 350 -7.29 -24.68 1.74
CA VAL A 350 -6.65 -25.94 1.38
C VAL A 350 -7.57 -26.74 0.46
N ARG A 351 -7.06 -27.11 -0.71
CA ARG A 351 -7.81 -27.86 -1.74
C ARG A 351 -7.26 -29.26 -2.01
N LYS A 352 -6.07 -29.57 -1.51
CA LYS A 352 -5.38 -30.85 -1.69
C LYS A 352 -4.80 -31.33 -0.36
N ASP A 353 -4.48 -32.61 -0.29
CA ASP A 353 -3.90 -33.21 0.91
C ASP A 353 -2.53 -32.59 1.24
N LEU A 354 -2.32 -32.27 2.52
CA LEU A 354 -1.09 -31.67 3.03
C LEU A 354 0.02 -32.71 3.27
N ALA A 355 -0.30 -34.01 3.24
CA ALA A 355 0.68 -35.07 3.42
C ALA A 355 1.88 -34.96 2.45
N GLY A 356 1.61 -34.59 1.19
CA GLY A 356 2.67 -34.39 0.20
C GLY A 356 3.63 -33.25 0.53
N LEU A 357 3.16 -32.21 1.25
CA LEU A 357 4.01 -31.12 1.75
C LEU A 357 4.79 -31.54 3.00
N TRP A 358 4.14 -32.29 3.90
CA TRP A 358 4.76 -32.82 5.12
C TRP A 358 5.94 -33.74 4.83
N GLU A 359 5.79 -34.60 3.82
CA GLU A 359 6.75 -35.64 3.43
C GLU A 359 7.87 -35.12 2.51
N GLN A 360 7.91 -33.81 2.22
CA GLN A 360 9.02 -33.23 1.46
C GLN A 360 10.35 -33.41 2.21
N ASP A 361 11.36 -33.82 1.47
CA ASP A 361 12.75 -33.74 1.90
C ASP A 361 13.22 -32.29 1.76
N LEU A 362 13.71 -31.73 2.87
CA LEU A 362 14.20 -30.36 2.91
C LEU A 362 15.69 -30.27 2.58
N ASP A 363 16.39 -31.39 2.36
CA ASP A 363 17.82 -31.41 2.01
C ASP A 363 18.67 -30.59 2.99
N GLY A 364 18.37 -30.72 4.29
CA GLY A 364 19.03 -29.97 5.37
C GLY A 364 18.62 -28.49 5.48
N ASN A 365 17.72 -27.99 4.63
CA ASN A 365 17.19 -26.62 4.74
C ASN A 365 16.20 -26.49 5.89
N ILE A 366 16.19 -25.31 6.50
CA ILE A 366 15.34 -24.98 7.66
C ILE A 366 13.86 -24.93 7.28
N MET A 367 13.55 -24.53 6.05
CA MET A 367 12.19 -24.36 5.59
C MET A 367 12.04 -24.68 4.10
N GLY A 368 10.87 -25.18 3.73
CA GLY A 368 10.40 -25.30 2.35
C GLY A 368 9.24 -24.35 2.13
N ALA A 369 9.34 -23.48 1.13
CA ALA A 369 8.33 -22.48 0.81
C ALA A 369 8.06 -22.39 -0.69
N VAL A 370 6.92 -21.80 -1.05
CA VAL A 370 6.54 -21.61 -2.45
C VAL A 370 7.31 -20.42 -3.01
N GLY A 371 8.31 -20.71 -3.86
CA GLY A 371 8.99 -19.71 -4.68
C GLY A 371 8.10 -19.27 -5.83
N ALA A 372 8.10 -17.98 -6.13
CA ALA A 372 7.24 -17.43 -7.17
C ALA A 372 8.07 -17.14 -8.43
N HIS A 373 8.30 -18.16 -9.24
CA HIS A 373 9.00 -18.04 -10.52
C HIS A 373 8.01 -18.29 -11.66
N ARG A 374 7.94 -17.37 -12.64
CA ARG A 374 7.28 -17.64 -13.93
C ARG A 374 8.34 -18.10 -14.92
N PRO A 375 8.12 -19.19 -15.70
CA PRO A 375 9.01 -19.55 -16.80
C PRO A 375 9.09 -18.40 -17.81
N GLY A 376 10.31 -17.95 -18.13
CA GLY A 376 10.61 -16.96 -19.16
C GLY A 376 11.80 -17.44 -20.00
N ALA A 377 11.97 -16.88 -21.20
CA ALA A 377 12.99 -17.30 -22.16
C ALA A 377 14.44 -17.18 -21.63
N ASP A 378 14.66 -16.36 -20.60
CA ASP A 378 16.00 -15.92 -20.17
C ASP A 378 16.30 -16.22 -18.68
N GLY A 379 15.62 -17.20 -18.06
CA GLY A 379 15.92 -17.61 -16.67
C GLY A 379 14.88 -17.26 -15.61
N GLY A 380 13.61 -17.10 -16.01
CA GLY A 380 12.47 -16.97 -15.11
C GLY A 380 12.30 -15.57 -14.52
N ILE A 381 11.05 -15.09 -14.47
CA ILE A 381 10.71 -13.80 -13.86
C ILE A 381 10.24 -14.05 -12.43
N CYS A 382 10.81 -13.35 -11.44
CA CYS A 382 10.27 -13.32 -10.08
C CYS A 382 8.85 -12.75 -10.14
N ILE A 383 7.85 -13.56 -9.77
CA ILE A 383 6.47 -13.11 -9.59
C ILE A 383 6.36 -12.31 -8.29
N GLU A 384 7.14 -12.71 -7.28
CA GLU A 384 7.36 -11.94 -6.06
C GLU A 384 8.53 -10.98 -6.26
N ARG A 385 8.92 -10.29 -5.19
CA ARG A 385 10.00 -9.32 -5.21
C ARG A 385 11.38 -9.97 -5.13
N THR A 386 12.41 -9.25 -5.53
CA THR A 386 13.80 -9.67 -5.29
C THR A 386 14.24 -9.30 -3.89
N LEU A 387 15.30 -9.93 -3.38
CA LEU A 387 15.91 -9.53 -2.12
C LEU A 387 16.32 -8.05 -2.13
N SER A 388 16.79 -7.52 -3.27
CA SER A 388 17.20 -6.11 -3.41
C SER A 388 16.06 -5.09 -3.26
N GLU A 389 14.80 -5.53 -3.41
CA GLU A 389 13.65 -4.66 -3.15
C GLU A 389 13.28 -4.61 -1.66
N HIS A 390 13.71 -5.59 -0.87
CA HIS A 390 13.42 -5.68 0.56
C HIS A 390 14.60 -5.25 1.44
N LEU A 391 15.82 -5.53 0.99
CA LEU A 391 17.04 -5.28 1.73
C LEU A 391 17.85 -4.17 1.08
N ASN A 392 18.41 -3.28 1.90
CA ASN A 392 19.30 -2.24 1.43
C ASN A 392 20.72 -2.81 1.25
N PHE A 393 21.06 -3.29 0.05
CA PHE A 393 22.40 -3.80 -0.27
C PHE A 393 23.51 -2.73 -0.24
N SER A 394 23.17 -1.45 -0.11
CA SER A 394 24.17 -0.41 0.15
C SER A 394 24.63 -0.40 1.61
N ASP A 395 23.90 -1.05 2.51
CA ASP A 395 24.31 -1.22 3.90
C ASP A 395 25.44 -2.27 3.99
N PRO A 396 26.62 -1.92 4.55
CA PRO A 396 27.71 -2.86 4.74
C PRO A 396 27.30 -4.14 5.47
N ALA A 397 26.40 -4.05 6.45
CA ALA A 397 25.92 -5.22 7.21
C ALA A 397 25.11 -6.20 6.36
N VAL A 398 24.38 -5.72 5.34
CA VAL A 398 23.62 -6.56 4.40
C VAL A 398 24.56 -7.13 3.35
N SER A 399 25.41 -6.28 2.75
CA SER A 399 26.37 -6.72 1.72
C SER A 399 27.37 -7.76 2.22
N SER A 400 27.76 -7.71 3.50
CA SER A 400 28.66 -8.68 4.11
C SER A 400 28.08 -10.08 4.26
N LEU A 401 26.76 -10.26 4.10
CA LEU A 401 26.12 -11.58 4.17
C LEU A 401 26.37 -12.45 2.94
N GLY A 402 26.92 -11.88 1.86
CA GLY A 402 27.16 -12.63 0.62
C GLY A 402 25.88 -13.06 -0.10
N LEU A 403 24.76 -12.41 0.18
CA LEU A 403 23.48 -12.66 -0.50
C LEU A 403 23.49 -12.06 -1.91
N ASP A 404 22.82 -12.74 -2.84
CA ASP A 404 22.55 -12.18 -4.16
C ASP A 404 21.22 -11.41 -4.14
N GLY A 405 21.30 -10.10 -4.37
CA GLY A 405 20.13 -9.23 -4.41
C GLY A 405 19.15 -9.56 -5.55
N SER A 406 19.58 -10.28 -6.57
CA SER A 406 18.73 -10.72 -7.68
C SER A 406 17.88 -11.96 -7.36
N ASN A 407 18.17 -12.67 -6.25
CA ASN A 407 17.39 -13.83 -5.84
C ASN A 407 15.94 -13.43 -5.54
N CYS A 408 15.00 -14.22 -6.07
CA CYS A 408 13.58 -14.05 -5.78
C CYS A 408 13.27 -14.41 -4.32
N THR A 409 12.37 -13.66 -3.70
CA THR A 409 11.78 -14.04 -2.42
C THR A 409 10.73 -15.14 -2.60
N TRP A 410 10.30 -15.71 -1.47
CA TRP A 410 9.26 -16.73 -1.41
C TRP A 410 8.02 -16.19 -0.70
N SER A 411 6.89 -16.86 -0.91
CA SER A 411 5.66 -16.59 -0.17
C SER A 411 5.66 -17.33 1.16
N TRP A 412 5.18 -16.65 2.20
CA TRP A 412 5.05 -17.22 3.55
C TRP A 412 3.74 -18.02 3.75
N GLY A 413 2.76 -17.87 2.83
CA GLY A 413 1.37 -18.31 3.02
C GLY A 413 1.18 -19.81 3.29
N ALA A 414 2.06 -20.66 2.76
CA ALA A 414 2.09 -22.08 3.09
C ALA A 414 3.54 -22.56 3.08
N THR A 415 4.03 -22.95 4.25
CA THR A 415 5.44 -23.23 4.48
C THR A 415 5.59 -24.48 5.34
N ILE A 416 6.53 -25.35 5.01
CA ILE A 416 6.98 -26.43 5.90
C ILE A 416 8.25 -25.98 6.62
N VAL A 417 8.29 -26.14 7.94
CA VAL A 417 9.40 -25.68 8.78
C VAL A 417 9.96 -26.84 9.58
N ASP A 418 11.27 -27.03 9.48
CA ASP A 418 12.05 -27.94 10.32
C ASP A 418 12.48 -27.19 11.59
N LEU A 419 11.83 -27.50 12.70
CA LEU A 419 12.04 -26.82 13.98
C LEU A 419 13.38 -27.20 14.60
N ASP A 420 13.91 -28.40 14.33
CA ASP A 420 15.22 -28.80 14.82
C ASP A 420 16.34 -28.05 14.10
N ALA A 421 16.28 -27.97 12.76
CA ALA A 421 17.20 -27.15 11.99
C ALA A 421 17.09 -25.66 12.34
N TRP A 422 15.88 -25.16 12.58
CA TRP A 422 15.64 -23.78 13.02
C TRP A 422 16.32 -23.46 14.36
N ARG A 423 16.20 -24.36 15.35
CA ARG A 423 16.90 -24.26 16.63
C ARG A 423 18.41 -24.33 16.45
N GLY A 424 18.89 -25.29 15.65
CA GLY A 424 20.34 -25.47 15.41
C GLY A 424 21.01 -24.29 14.71
N ALA A 425 20.27 -23.54 13.90
CA ALA A 425 20.76 -22.38 13.15
C ALA A 425 20.52 -21.03 13.87
N ASN A 426 19.94 -21.01 15.08
CA ASN A 426 19.61 -19.80 15.84
C ASN A 426 18.86 -18.73 15.02
N VAL A 427 17.88 -19.16 14.23
CA VAL A 427 17.14 -18.26 13.33
C VAL A 427 16.38 -17.17 14.09
N THR A 428 15.76 -17.53 15.22
CA THR A 428 15.01 -16.58 16.07
C THR A 428 15.91 -15.45 16.59
N GLU A 429 17.13 -15.77 17.02
CA GLU A 429 18.11 -14.79 17.51
C GLU A 429 18.62 -13.88 16.38
N THR A 430 18.92 -14.47 15.21
CA THR A 430 19.31 -13.72 14.02
C THR A 430 18.21 -12.75 13.60
N TYR A 431 16.95 -13.19 13.62
CA TYR A 431 15.80 -12.34 13.30
C TYR A 431 15.68 -11.16 14.28
N GLN A 432 15.83 -11.40 15.58
CA GLN A 432 15.77 -10.34 16.59
C GLN A 432 16.88 -9.31 16.43
N LEU A 433 18.08 -9.74 16.09
CA LEU A 433 19.20 -8.83 15.78
C LEU A 433 18.84 -7.89 14.62
N TRP A 434 18.23 -8.42 13.56
CA TRP A 434 17.81 -7.61 12.41
C TRP A 434 16.63 -6.71 12.73
N LEU A 435 15.67 -7.18 13.54
CA LEU A 435 14.55 -6.38 13.99
C LEU A 435 15.02 -5.14 14.78
N GLN A 436 15.98 -5.32 15.69
CA GLN A 436 16.57 -4.23 16.46
C GLN A 436 17.34 -3.23 15.58
N LYS A 437 18.08 -3.71 14.56
CA LYS A 437 18.79 -2.84 13.62
C LYS A 437 17.85 -2.03 12.73
N ALA A 438 16.69 -2.59 12.40
CA ALA A 438 15.68 -1.92 11.58
C ALA A 438 14.89 -0.85 12.34
N SER A 439 14.81 -0.95 13.68
CA SER A 439 14.28 0.10 14.55
C SER A 439 15.23 1.31 14.53
N PRO A 440 14.77 2.53 14.16
CA PRO A 440 15.63 3.71 14.19
C PRO A 440 16.14 3.97 15.63
N PRO A 441 17.40 4.42 15.81
CA PRO A 441 17.86 4.87 17.11
C PRO A 441 17.04 6.08 17.54
N PHE A 442 16.51 6.05 18.76
CA PHE A 442 15.94 7.24 19.39
C PHE A 442 17.03 8.34 19.37
N PRO A 443 16.74 9.57 18.91
CA PRO A 443 17.43 10.69 19.54
C PRO A 443 17.04 10.61 21.02
N GLU A 444 18.03 10.51 21.91
CA GLU A 444 17.79 10.71 23.33
C GLU A 444 16.91 11.96 23.46
N LEU A 445 15.71 11.80 24.02
CA LEU A 445 14.92 12.93 24.47
C LEU A 445 15.79 13.64 25.51
N SER A 446 16.52 14.66 25.06
CA SER A 446 17.11 15.65 25.95
C SER A 446 16.01 16.09 26.91
N PRO A 447 16.27 16.19 28.22
CA PRO A 447 15.25 16.50 29.21
C PRO A 447 14.86 17.97 29.10
N PHE A 448 14.05 18.32 28.11
CA PHE A 448 13.42 19.63 28.00
C PHE A 448 12.01 19.56 28.57
N SER A 449 11.95 19.94 29.85
CA SER A 449 10.87 20.70 30.50
C SER A 449 9.43 20.35 30.09
N TYR A 450 8.84 19.43 30.85
CA TYR A 450 7.38 19.23 30.92
C TYR A 450 6.72 20.15 31.97
N HIS A 451 7.33 21.30 32.32
CA HIS A 451 6.86 22.15 33.43
C HIS A 451 6.50 23.61 33.14
N ASP A 452 6.65 24.11 31.91
CA ASP A 452 6.32 25.53 31.63
C ASP A 452 5.16 25.76 30.66
N ARG A 453 4.17 24.86 30.61
CA ARG A 453 2.94 25.12 29.85
C ARG A 453 1.66 24.71 30.58
N ALA A 454 1.60 25.04 31.87
CA ALA A 454 0.37 25.26 32.60
C ALA A 454 0.67 26.38 33.62
N ILE A 455 -0.28 27.28 33.86
CA ILE A 455 -0.14 28.53 34.64
C ILE A 455 0.31 29.73 33.79
N ASN A 456 -0.60 30.22 32.95
CA ASN A 456 -0.86 31.66 32.79
C ASN A 456 -2.19 31.83 32.04
N SER A 457 -3.26 31.46 32.72
CA SER A 457 -4.63 31.70 32.28
C SER A 457 -5.49 31.89 33.52
N THR A 458 -5.25 32.97 34.26
CA THR A 458 -6.23 33.56 35.19
C THR A 458 -5.79 34.97 35.59
N ASP A 459 -6.72 35.91 35.45
CA ASP A 459 -6.82 37.23 36.08
C ASP A 459 -5.79 38.33 35.76
N LYS A 460 -6.27 39.36 35.04
CA LYS A 460 -6.60 40.65 35.67
C LYS A 460 -7.39 41.58 34.74
N THR A 461 -8.70 41.59 34.93
CA THR A 461 -9.52 42.81 34.82
C THR A 461 -9.36 43.63 36.10
N SER A 462 -8.84 44.87 36.00
CA SER A 462 -9.39 46.09 36.63
C SER A 462 -8.38 47.26 36.65
N GLU A 463 -8.90 48.45 36.35
CA GLU A 463 -8.41 49.79 36.73
C GLU A 463 -7.10 50.33 36.14
N LYS A 464 -7.21 51.15 35.09
CA LYS A 464 -7.39 52.62 35.21
C LYS A 464 -7.82 53.23 33.89
#